data_AF-A0A950G8I4-F1
#
_entry.id   AF-A0A950G8I4-F1
#
_cell.length_a   1.000
_cell.length_b   1.000
_cell.length_c   1.000
_cell.angle_alpha   90.00
_cell.angle_beta   90.00
_cell.angle_gamma   90.00
#
_symmetry.space_group_name_H-M   'P 1'
#
loop_
_entity.id
_entity.type
_entity.pdbx_description
1 polymer ?
#
loop_
_entity_poly.entity_id
_entity_poly.type
_entity_poly.pdbx_seq_one_letter_code
_entity_poly.pdbx_strand_id
1 'polypeptide(L)'
;GESSGVVSAGNTGALLALAKIVLKTLPGIDRPAMAAIGPSARGDVVLLDLGANVQCDARNLVEFAVMGDMFSRTVLGLTAPTIGLLNVGSEELKGDDRVREAADIIRESHIGPQFYGFVEGHDIAGGTTDVIVTDGFTGNVAVKTAEGALHLMGDLLRQVFTSSVTAKLAYVLARPSLERLREWLDPRRYNGAVMLWLNGVVVKSHGGTDAEGFAHAIDVAMDMVVHRFNERIGEGLAQLACQEAKAGASAPAAGEENGHGKHSEAAPSFATARQG
;
A
#
# COMPACT_ATOMS: atom_id res chain seq x y z
N GLY A 1 17.18 17.38 -10.29
CA GLY A 1 18.11 17.97 -9.30
C GLY A 1 17.84 19.43 -9.01
N GLU A 2 17.10 20.15 -9.86
CA GLU A 2 16.77 21.57 -9.64
C GLU A 2 15.50 21.79 -8.78
N SER A 3 14.73 20.73 -8.53
CA SER A 3 13.56 20.74 -7.65
C SER A 3 13.61 19.57 -6.66
N SER A 4 13.02 19.76 -5.49
CA SER A 4 12.94 18.73 -4.43
C SER A 4 11.70 17.82 -4.53
N GLY A 5 10.70 18.21 -5.32
CA GLY A 5 9.50 17.43 -5.57
C GLY A 5 8.66 18.00 -6.71
N VAL A 6 7.64 17.26 -7.14
CA VAL A 6 6.68 17.67 -8.18
C VAL A 6 5.25 17.34 -7.75
N VAL A 7 4.33 18.27 -8.00
CA VAL A 7 2.88 18.09 -7.80
C VAL A 7 2.19 18.24 -9.14
N SER A 8 1.27 17.32 -9.48
CA SER A 8 0.53 17.41 -10.74
C SER A 8 -0.95 17.03 -10.61
N ALA A 9 -1.82 17.91 -11.12
CA ALA A 9 -3.24 17.64 -11.31
C ALA A 9 -3.56 16.95 -12.65
N GLY A 10 -2.55 16.63 -13.48
CA GLY A 10 -2.72 16.06 -14.82
C GLY A 10 -3.15 14.59 -14.86
N ASN A 11 -2.93 13.90 -15.98
CA ASN A 11 -3.29 12.48 -16.10
C ASN A 11 -2.39 11.60 -15.20
N THR A 12 -3.00 10.75 -14.36
CA THR A 12 -2.27 9.89 -13.39
C THR A 12 -1.32 8.92 -14.08
N GLY A 13 -1.76 8.25 -15.15
CA GLY A 13 -0.93 7.29 -15.89
C GLY A 13 0.26 7.96 -16.59
N ALA A 14 0.05 9.12 -17.19
CA ALA A 14 1.13 9.91 -17.79
C ALA A 14 2.14 10.39 -16.75
N LEU A 15 1.67 10.86 -15.59
CA LEU A 15 2.55 11.25 -14.48
C LEU A 15 3.38 10.07 -13.99
N LEU A 16 2.75 8.91 -13.77
CA LEU A 16 3.42 7.70 -13.30
C LEU A 16 4.49 7.23 -14.30
N ALA A 17 4.16 7.19 -15.59
CA ALA A 17 5.08 6.79 -16.64
C ALA A 17 6.29 7.73 -16.72
N LEU A 18 6.06 9.04 -16.75
CA LEU A 18 7.13 10.04 -16.78
C LEU A 18 7.98 9.98 -15.51
N ALA A 19 7.36 9.85 -14.35
CA ALA A 19 8.07 9.76 -13.08
C ALA A 19 8.97 8.51 -13.03
N LYS A 20 8.47 7.35 -13.49
CA LYS A 20 9.27 6.12 -13.58
C LYS A 20 10.44 6.26 -14.55
N ILE A 21 10.25 6.91 -15.70
CA ILE A 21 11.32 7.10 -16.70
C ILE A 21 12.39 8.08 -16.20
N VAL A 22 11.97 9.21 -15.64
CA VAL A 22 12.86 10.32 -15.28
C VAL A 22 13.54 10.08 -13.93
N LEU A 23 12.78 9.67 -12.91
CA LEU A 23 13.30 9.50 -11.54
C LEU A 23 13.83 8.08 -11.30
N LYS A 24 13.29 7.08 -12.01
CA LYS A 24 13.53 5.65 -11.76
C LYS A 24 13.11 5.22 -10.35
N THR A 25 13.01 3.90 -10.15
CA THR A 25 12.76 3.34 -8.82
C THR A 25 14.04 3.33 -7.97
N LEU A 26 13.85 3.26 -6.66
CA LEU A 26 14.93 3.00 -5.72
C LEU A 26 15.56 1.61 -5.97
N PRO A 27 16.86 1.42 -5.68
CA PRO A 27 17.53 0.13 -5.89
C PRO A 27 16.81 -1.01 -5.17
N GLY A 28 16.58 -2.12 -5.87
CA GLY A 28 15.89 -3.30 -5.32
C GLY A 28 14.37 -3.26 -5.42
N ILE A 29 13.78 -2.13 -5.83
CA ILE A 29 12.33 -2.00 -6.03
C ILE A 29 11.97 -2.13 -7.52
N ASP A 30 11.07 -3.06 -7.81
CA ASP A 30 10.57 -3.31 -9.17
C ASP A 30 9.53 -2.25 -9.60
N ARG A 31 8.62 -1.88 -8.68
CA ARG A 31 7.47 -1.03 -9.01
C ARG A 31 7.19 0.05 -7.96
N PRO A 32 6.93 1.30 -8.39
CA PRO A 32 6.40 2.32 -7.49
C PRO A 32 4.95 2.00 -7.11
N ALA A 33 4.50 2.53 -5.99
CA ALA A 33 3.12 2.42 -5.51
C ALA A 33 2.49 3.80 -5.39
N MET A 34 1.16 3.90 -5.49
CA MET A 34 0.44 5.11 -5.17
C MET A 34 -0.24 4.97 -3.81
N ALA A 35 0.15 5.82 -2.86
CA ALA A 35 -0.42 5.89 -1.52
C ALA A 35 -1.31 7.12 -1.39
N ALA A 36 -2.45 7.01 -0.72
CA ALA A 36 -3.22 8.18 -0.29
C ALA A 36 -3.68 8.02 1.15
N ILE A 37 -3.90 9.16 1.80
CA ILE A 37 -4.50 9.24 3.12
C ILE A 37 -6.00 9.46 2.92
N GLY A 38 -6.83 8.74 3.63
CA GLY A 38 -8.28 8.90 3.63
C GLY A 38 -8.86 8.98 5.05
N PRO A 39 -10.12 9.42 5.19
CA PRO A 39 -10.79 9.47 6.48
C PRO A 39 -11.27 8.07 6.92
N SER A 40 -11.22 7.83 8.23
CA SER A 40 -11.78 6.66 8.90
C SER A 40 -12.36 7.05 10.26
N ALA A 41 -13.24 6.25 10.84
CA ALA A 41 -13.86 6.50 12.16
C ALA A 41 -12.87 6.73 13.31
N ARG A 42 -11.60 6.33 13.14
CA ARG A 42 -10.53 6.50 14.14
C ARG A 42 -9.49 7.57 13.77
N GLY A 43 -9.70 8.31 12.69
CA GLY A 43 -8.76 9.30 12.18
C GLY A 43 -8.36 8.97 10.75
N ASP A 44 -7.09 9.13 10.42
CA ASP A 44 -6.59 8.96 9.06
C ASP A 44 -6.15 7.51 8.81
N VAL A 45 -6.41 7.00 7.60
CA VAL A 45 -5.97 5.67 7.14
C VAL A 45 -5.17 5.83 5.84
N VAL A 46 -4.09 5.06 5.70
CA VAL A 46 -3.28 5.02 4.48
C VAL A 46 -3.70 3.84 3.62
N LEU A 47 -4.03 4.10 2.35
CA LEU A 47 -4.33 3.06 1.38
C LEU A 47 -3.21 2.97 0.33
N LEU A 48 -2.75 1.74 0.06
CA LEU A 48 -1.83 1.38 -1.01
C LEU A 48 -2.32 0.08 -1.67
N ASP A 49 -2.09 -0.22 -2.94
CA ASP A 49 -1.86 0.69 -4.05
C ASP A 49 -3.21 1.22 -4.59
N LEU A 50 -3.21 2.37 -5.23
CA LEU A 50 -4.41 3.06 -5.73
C LEU A 50 -4.48 3.15 -7.25
N GLY A 51 -3.69 2.33 -7.95
CA GLY A 51 -3.74 2.20 -9.39
C GLY A 51 -2.42 2.42 -10.10
N ALA A 52 -1.29 2.44 -9.38
CA ALA A 52 0.01 2.39 -10.04
C ALA A 52 0.25 1.03 -10.71
N ASN A 53 -0.26 -0.04 -10.10
CA ASN A 53 -0.12 -1.42 -10.53
C ASN A 53 -1.49 -2.10 -10.56
N VAL A 54 -2.05 -2.30 -11.76
CA VAL A 54 -3.37 -2.94 -11.92
C VAL A 54 -3.39 -4.36 -11.36
N GLN A 55 -2.28 -5.08 -11.49
CA GLN A 55 -2.10 -6.43 -10.96
C GLN A 55 -0.77 -6.52 -10.22
N CYS A 56 -0.80 -7.20 -9.09
CA CYS A 56 0.31 -7.33 -8.15
C CYS A 56 0.45 -8.80 -7.76
N ASP A 57 1.68 -9.27 -7.60
CA ASP A 57 1.98 -10.58 -7.00
C ASP A 57 2.15 -10.45 -5.47
N ALA A 58 2.40 -11.58 -4.78
CA ALA A 58 2.59 -11.61 -3.34
C ALA A 58 3.77 -10.71 -2.89
N ARG A 59 4.87 -10.73 -3.64
CA ARG A 59 6.06 -9.90 -3.34
C ARG A 59 5.72 -8.41 -3.40
N ASN A 60 4.96 -7.97 -4.40
CA ASN A 60 4.54 -6.58 -4.50
C ASN A 60 3.71 -6.16 -3.28
N LEU A 61 2.79 -7.01 -2.81
CA LEU A 61 1.98 -6.73 -1.63
C LEU A 61 2.84 -6.61 -0.35
N VAL A 62 3.85 -7.47 -0.19
CA VAL A 62 4.82 -7.38 0.91
C VAL A 62 5.59 -6.06 0.84
N GLU A 63 6.09 -5.70 -0.35
CA GLU A 63 6.79 -4.43 -0.56
C GLU A 63 5.85 -3.24 -0.22
N PHE A 64 4.57 -3.28 -0.62
CA PHE A 64 3.59 -2.23 -0.29
C PHE A 64 3.29 -2.14 1.21
N ALA A 65 3.32 -3.26 1.94
CA ALA A 65 3.16 -3.26 3.39
C ALA A 65 4.32 -2.56 4.10
N VAL A 66 5.56 -2.86 3.69
CA VAL A 66 6.75 -2.17 4.21
C VAL A 66 6.71 -0.68 3.85
N MET A 67 6.29 -0.33 2.63
CA MET A 67 6.08 1.07 2.24
C MET A 67 5.11 1.78 3.16
N GLY A 68 3.96 1.16 3.41
CA GLY A 68 2.90 1.76 4.21
C GLY A 68 3.33 1.98 5.66
N ASP A 69 4.05 1.03 6.27
CA ASP A 69 4.64 1.20 7.60
C ASP A 69 5.56 2.43 7.66
N MET A 70 6.50 2.54 6.72
CA MET A 70 7.45 3.66 6.67
C MET A 70 6.77 5.01 6.38
N PHE A 71 5.79 4.99 5.47
CA PHE A 71 4.98 6.15 5.11
C PHE A 71 4.20 6.67 6.32
N SER A 72 3.46 5.80 7.01
CA SER A 72 2.69 6.16 8.18
C SER A 72 3.56 6.65 9.34
N ARG A 73 4.74 6.07 9.55
CA ARG A 73 5.70 6.58 10.55
C ARG A 73 6.21 7.98 10.23
N THR A 74 6.46 8.25 8.95
CA THR A 74 7.11 9.51 8.55
C THR A 74 6.13 10.64 8.35
N VAL A 75 5.00 10.37 7.70
CA VAL A 75 3.99 11.38 7.33
C VAL A 75 2.93 11.54 8.42
N LEU A 76 2.46 10.43 9.00
CA LEU A 76 1.45 10.48 10.08
C LEU A 76 2.07 10.52 11.49
N GLY A 77 3.38 10.34 11.60
CA GLY A 77 4.09 10.35 12.90
C GLY A 77 3.78 9.15 13.79
N LEU A 78 3.19 8.07 13.25
CA LEU A 78 2.81 6.89 14.01
C LEU A 78 4.05 6.09 14.43
N THR A 79 4.12 5.63 15.68
CA THR A 79 5.30 4.89 16.16
C THR A 79 5.28 3.40 15.83
N ALA A 80 4.09 2.81 15.68
CA ALA A 80 3.89 1.40 15.38
C ALA A 80 2.56 1.25 14.60
N PRO A 81 2.51 1.68 13.34
CA PRO A 81 1.29 1.63 12.55
C PRO A 81 0.87 0.18 12.30
N THR A 82 -0.41 -0.12 12.47
CA THR A 82 -1.01 -1.42 12.18
C THR A 82 -1.29 -1.57 10.70
N ILE A 83 -1.07 -2.78 10.16
CA ILE A 83 -1.10 -3.04 8.71
C ILE A 83 -2.10 -4.16 8.41
N GLY A 84 -3.02 -3.92 7.49
CA GLY A 84 -3.98 -4.91 7.00
C GLY A 84 -3.83 -5.17 5.50
N LEU A 85 -4.02 -6.42 5.07
CA LEU A 85 -4.20 -6.77 3.66
C LEU A 85 -5.69 -6.78 3.32
N LEU A 86 -6.11 -5.98 2.34
CA LEU A 86 -7.50 -5.95 1.90
C LEU A 86 -7.88 -7.26 1.23
N ASN A 87 -8.97 -7.86 1.70
CA ASN A 87 -9.44 -9.15 1.26
C ASN A 87 -10.97 -9.20 1.21
N VAL A 88 -11.51 -10.26 0.62
CA VAL A 88 -12.96 -10.51 0.50
C VAL A 88 -13.60 -11.00 1.81
N GLY A 89 -12.79 -11.31 2.81
CA GLY A 89 -13.23 -11.73 4.14
C GLY A 89 -12.06 -11.73 5.12
N SER A 90 -12.36 -11.60 6.41
CA SER A 90 -11.34 -11.62 7.48
C SER A 90 -10.79 -13.03 7.81
N GLU A 91 -11.38 -14.09 7.25
CA GLU A 91 -11.00 -15.48 7.50
C GLU A 91 -9.73 -15.89 6.73
N GLU A 92 -8.84 -16.67 7.35
CA GLU A 92 -7.53 -17.02 6.77
C GLU A 92 -7.59 -17.80 5.44
N LEU A 93 -8.68 -18.53 5.21
CA LEU A 93 -8.88 -19.36 4.02
C LEU A 93 -9.56 -18.62 2.88
N LYS A 94 -10.06 -17.40 3.11
CA LYS A 94 -10.73 -16.60 2.07
C LYS A 94 -9.72 -15.72 1.34
N GLY A 95 -9.94 -15.53 0.05
CA GLY A 95 -9.13 -14.64 -0.77
C GLY A 95 -8.24 -15.37 -1.78
N ASP A 96 -7.54 -14.54 -2.53
CA ASP A 96 -6.60 -14.97 -3.57
C ASP A 96 -5.33 -15.57 -2.95
N ASP A 97 -4.77 -16.61 -3.56
CA ASP A 97 -3.53 -17.28 -3.14
C ASP A 97 -2.39 -16.28 -2.92
N ARG A 98 -2.29 -15.26 -3.78
CA ARG A 98 -1.25 -14.22 -3.68
C ARG A 98 -1.34 -13.40 -2.40
N VAL A 99 -2.56 -13.17 -1.90
CA VAL A 99 -2.83 -12.37 -0.70
C VAL A 99 -2.48 -13.19 0.54
N ARG A 100 -2.72 -14.50 0.51
CA ARG A 100 -2.35 -15.43 1.58
C ARG A 100 -0.83 -15.61 1.68
N GLU A 101 -0.17 -15.83 0.55
CA GLU A 101 1.29 -15.91 0.49
C GLU A 101 1.94 -14.62 1.01
N ALA A 102 1.43 -13.45 0.61
CA ALA A 102 1.91 -12.18 1.13
C ALA A 102 1.72 -12.06 2.65
N ALA A 103 0.57 -12.50 3.18
CA ALA A 103 0.30 -12.46 4.62
C ALA A 103 1.31 -13.31 5.41
N ASP A 104 1.63 -14.52 4.93
CA ASP A 104 2.60 -15.40 5.58
C ASP A 104 4.00 -14.76 5.60
N ILE A 105 4.44 -14.20 4.47
CA ILE A 105 5.72 -13.50 4.38
C ILE A 105 5.74 -12.28 5.32
N ILE A 106 4.66 -11.49 5.38
CA ILE A 106 4.60 -10.31 6.25
C ILE A 106 4.69 -10.72 7.72
N ARG A 107 4.00 -11.79 8.14
CA ARG A 107 4.06 -12.30 9.53
C ARG A 107 5.47 -12.66 9.97
N GLU A 108 6.26 -13.22 9.05
CA GLU A 108 7.65 -13.63 9.31
C GLU A 108 8.65 -12.47 9.17
N SER A 109 8.21 -11.33 8.62
CA SER A 109 9.06 -10.16 8.41
C SER A 109 9.21 -9.29 9.66
N HIS A 110 10.10 -8.32 9.59
CA HIS A 110 10.32 -7.30 10.64
C HIS A 110 9.07 -6.46 10.98
N ILE A 111 8.09 -6.32 10.06
CA ILE A 111 6.81 -5.65 10.32
C ILE A 111 5.71 -6.63 10.80
N GLY A 112 6.03 -7.91 10.96
CA GLY A 112 5.10 -8.93 11.46
C GLY A 112 4.38 -8.55 12.76
N PRO A 113 5.04 -7.92 13.77
CA PRO A 113 4.36 -7.48 14.98
C PRO A 113 3.33 -6.36 14.78
N GLN A 114 3.35 -5.67 13.65
CA GLN A 114 2.37 -4.65 13.26
C GLN A 114 1.27 -5.21 12.36
N PHE A 115 1.44 -6.44 11.87
CA PHE A 115 0.52 -7.03 10.91
C PHE A 115 -0.75 -7.53 11.61
N TYR A 116 -1.87 -6.89 11.29
CA TYR A 116 -3.18 -7.23 11.81
C TYR A 116 -3.76 -8.48 11.14
N GLY A 117 -3.48 -8.68 9.85
CA GLY A 117 -4.07 -9.74 9.04
C GLY A 117 -4.95 -9.21 7.91
N PHE A 118 -6.02 -9.94 7.62
CA PHE A 118 -6.97 -9.57 6.57
C PHE A 118 -8.00 -8.55 7.06
N VAL A 119 -8.29 -7.57 6.21
CA VAL A 119 -9.32 -6.55 6.44
C VAL A 119 -10.28 -6.48 5.25
N GLU A 120 -11.52 -6.08 5.48
CA GLU A 120 -12.55 -5.96 4.46
C GLU A 120 -12.81 -4.49 4.07
N GLY A 121 -13.63 -4.27 3.04
CA GLY A 121 -13.90 -2.90 2.56
C GLY A 121 -14.51 -1.97 3.62
N HIS A 122 -15.26 -2.50 4.57
CA HIS A 122 -15.85 -1.70 5.66
C HIS A 122 -14.84 -1.30 6.74
N ASP A 123 -13.74 -2.06 6.88
CA ASP A 123 -12.65 -1.76 7.82
C ASP A 123 -11.87 -0.51 7.43
N ILE A 124 -11.88 -0.15 6.14
CA ILE A 124 -11.30 1.11 5.63
C ILE A 124 -11.94 2.30 6.35
N ALA A 125 -13.27 2.39 6.29
CA ALA A 125 -14.01 3.44 6.99
C ALA A 125 -14.05 3.23 8.50
N GLY A 126 -13.89 1.99 8.97
CA GLY A 126 -13.80 1.65 10.39
C GLY A 126 -12.49 2.09 11.06
N GLY A 127 -11.42 2.29 10.28
CA GLY A 127 -10.09 2.56 10.82
C GLY A 127 -9.54 1.37 11.61
N THR A 128 -9.84 0.15 11.15
CA THR A 128 -9.42 -1.08 11.85
C THR A 128 -7.89 -1.20 11.88
N THR A 129 -7.22 -0.75 10.82
CA THR A 129 -5.76 -0.62 10.72
C THR A 129 -5.37 0.77 10.22
N ASP A 130 -4.13 1.18 10.52
CA ASP A 130 -3.58 2.47 10.07
C ASP A 130 -3.17 2.44 8.59
N VAL A 131 -2.77 1.26 8.10
CA VAL A 131 -2.36 1.00 6.72
C VAL A 131 -3.19 -0.14 6.15
N ILE A 132 -3.69 0.04 4.94
CA ILE A 132 -4.39 -0.99 4.17
C ILE A 132 -3.71 -1.18 2.83
N VAL A 133 -3.31 -2.42 2.54
CA VAL A 133 -2.58 -2.81 1.34
C VAL A 133 -3.44 -3.67 0.43
N THR A 134 -3.39 -3.38 -0.87
CA THR A 134 -4.15 -4.04 -1.92
C THR A 134 -3.49 -3.83 -3.29
N ASP A 135 -3.98 -4.52 -4.32
CA ASP A 135 -3.60 -4.24 -5.69
C ASP A 135 -4.26 -2.95 -6.20
N GLY A 136 -3.65 -2.31 -7.20
CA GLY A 136 -4.10 -1.02 -7.67
C GLY A 136 -5.45 -1.03 -8.39
N PHE A 137 -5.93 -2.18 -8.89
CA PHE A 137 -7.29 -2.24 -9.41
C PHE A 137 -8.30 -2.17 -8.25
N THR A 138 -8.14 -3.05 -7.26
CA THR A 138 -9.01 -3.14 -6.09
C THR A 138 -8.98 -1.84 -5.28
N GLY A 139 -7.81 -1.26 -5.02
CA GLY A 139 -7.67 0.00 -4.29
C GLY A 139 -8.31 1.19 -5.01
N ASN A 140 -8.16 1.28 -6.34
CA ASN A 140 -8.79 2.35 -7.12
C ASN A 140 -10.33 2.23 -7.13
N VAL A 141 -10.87 1.01 -7.19
CA VAL A 141 -12.31 0.77 -7.02
C VAL A 141 -12.77 1.17 -5.62
N ALA A 142 -12.03 0.78 -4.58
CA ALA A 142 -12.37 1.11 -3.19
C ALA A 142 -12.42 2.62 -2.95
N VAL A 143 -11.37 3.36 -3.34
CA VAL A 143 -11.31 4.82 -3.14
C VAL A 143 -12.40 5.54 -3.92
N LYS A 144 -12.61 5.20 -5.20
CA LYS A 144 -13.68 5.83 -6.00
C LYS A 144 -15.08 5.51 -5.48
N THR A 145 -15.28 4.32 -4.92
CA THR A 145 -16.55 3.95 -4.30
C THR A 145 -16.77 4.75 -3.01
N ALA A 146 -15.73 4.91 -2.18
CA ALA A 146 -15.80 5.72 -0.96
C ALA A 146 -16.07 7.20 -1.29
N GLU A 147 -15.34 7.79 -2.25
CA GLU A 147 -15.58 9.16 -2.74
C GLU A 147 -17.03 9.33 -3.24
N GLY A 148 -17.52 8.39 -4.07
CA GLY A 148 -18.88 8.43 -4.59
C GLY A 148 -19.95 8.33 -3.50
N ALA A 149 -19.73 7.49 -2.48
CA ALA A 149 -20.63 7.35 -1.34
C ALA A 149 -20.68 8.63 -0.48
N LEU A 150 -19.53 9.27 -0.26
CA LEU A 150 -19.45 10.55 0.46
C LEU A 150 -20.17 11.68 -0.29
N HIS A 151 -19.99 11.77 -1.61
CA HIS A 151 -20.71 12.72 -2.45
C HIS A 151 -22.23 12.50 -2.38
N LEU A 152 -22.68 11.25 -2.53
CA LEU A 152 -24.10 10.90 -2.44
C LEU A 152 -24.69 11.29 -1.07
N MET A 153 -23.97 11.02 0.03
CA MET A 153 -24.42 11.37 1.37
C MET A 153 -24.55 12.90 1.54
N GLY A 154 -23.59 13.67 1.03
CA GLY A 154 -23.66 15.13 1.04
C GLY A 154 -24.87 15.67 0.27
N ASP A 155 -25.14 15.11 -0.91
CA ASP A 155 -26.29 15.50 -1.74
C ASP A 155 -27.63 15.16 -1.08
N LEU A 156 -27.74 13.97 -0.48
CA LEU A 156 -28.94 13.55 0.26
C LEU A 156 -29.18 14.45 1.48
N LEU A 157 -28.14 14.78 2.25
CA LEU A 157 -28.26 15.71 3.39
C LEU A 157 -28.75 17.08 2.92
N ARG A 158 -28.20 17.60 1.82
CA ARG A 158 -28.62 18.87 1.23
C ARG A 158 -30.09 18.80 0.79
N GLN A 159 -30.51 17.71 0.15
CA GLN A 159 -31.89 17.52 -0.28
C GLN A 159 -32.86 17.48 0.92
N VAL A 160 -32.50 16.76 1.99
CA VAL A 160 -33.32 16.67 3.21
C VAL A 160 -33.48 18.04 3.86
N PHE A 161 -32.40 18.76 4.10
CA PHE A 161 -32.44 20.06 4.79
C PHE A 161 -33.04 21.20 3.96
N THR A 162 -33.13 21.04 2.63
CA THR A 162 -33.75 22.03 1.74
C THR A 162 -35.22 21.73 1.42
N SER A 163 -35.73 20.55 1.80
CA SER A 163 -37.07 20.05 1.46
C SER A 163 -38.23 20.91 1.96
N SER A 164 -38.08 21.59 3.10
CA SER A 164 -39.15 22.35 3.75
C SER A 164 -38.62 23.45 4.67
N VAL A 165 -39.48 24.40 5.05
CA VAL A 165 -39.12 25.47 5.99
C VAL A 165 -38.74 24.91 7.36
N THR A 166 -39.43 23.87 7.81
CA THR A 166 -39.11 23.16 9.07
C THR A 166 -37.76 22.47 9.00
N ALA A 167 -37.44 21.80 7.88
CA ALA A 167 -36.12 21.18 7.68
C ALA A 167 -35.00 22.23 7.64
N LYS A 168 -35.24 23.40 7.01
CA LYS A 168 -34.28 24.51 7.02
C LYS A 168 -34.06 25.05 8.44
N LEU A 169 -35.09 25.15 9.26
CA LEU A 169 -34.95 25.55 10.66
C LEU A 169 -34.19 24.51 11.48
N ALA A 170 -34.45 23.22 11.26
CA ALA A 170 -33.69 22.13 11.88
C ALA A 170 -32.21 22.18 11.48
N TYR A 171 -31.90 22.51 10.21
CA TYR A 171 -30.54 22.72 9.76
C TYR A 171 -29.83 23.84 10.54
N VAL A 172 -30.48 24.98 10.78
CA VAL A 172 -29.87 26.09 11.54
C VAL A 172 -29.45 25.65 12.93
N LEU A 173 -30.25 24.81 13.59
CA LEU A 173 -29.92 24.24 14.90
C LEU A 173 -28.80 23.19 14.83
N ALA A 174 -28.80 22.36 13.78
CA ALA A 174 -27.80 21.30 13.59
C ALA A 174 -26.49 21.78 12.94
N ARG A 175 -26.48 23.01 12.39
CA ARG A 175 -25.41 23.55 11.55
C ARG A 175 -24.01 23.42 12.17
N PRO A 176 -23.77 23.76 13.45
CA PRO A 176 -22.43 23.63 14.03
C PRO A 176 -21.89 22.19 14.02
N SER A 177 -22.76 21.21 14.25
CA SER A 177 -22.38 19.79 14.22
C SER A 177 -22.17 19.28 12.80
N LEU A 178 -23.00 19.74 11.86
CA LEU A 178 -22.86 19.39 10.44
C LEU A 178 -21.63 20.02 9.79
N GLU A 179 -21.24 21.23 10.20
CA GLU A 179 -20.00 21.87 9.74
C GLU A 179 -18.77 21.08 10.18
N ARG A 180 -18.73 20.60 11.43
CA ARG A 180 -17.67 19.69 11.90
C ARG A 180 -17.62 18.39 11.12
N LEU A 181 -18.77 17.78 10.85
CA LEU A 181 -18.85 16.58 10.03
C LEU A 181 -18.33 16.83 8.61
N ARG A 182 -18.69 17.99 8.02
CA ARG A 182 -18.23 18.39 6.70
C ARG A 182 -16.72 18.59 6.67
N GLU A 183 -16.12 19.21 7.69
CA GLU A 183 -14.67 19.39 7.78
C GLU A 183 -13.93 18.05 7.84
N TRP A 184 -14.50 17.07 8.53
CA TRP A 184 -13.92 15.74 8.66
C TRP A 184 -14.05 14.88 7.40
N LEU A 185 -15.14 15.07 6.64
CA LEU A 185 -15.41 14.36 5.39
C LEU A 185 -14.96 15.14 4.14
N ASP A 186 -14.25 16.25 4.29
CA ASP A 186 -13.86 17.08 3.16
C ASP A 186 -12.78 16.37 2.31
N PRO A 187 -13.11 15.92 1.08
CA PRO A 187 -12.15 15.21 0.24
C PRO A 187 -10.95 16.08 -0.14
N ARG A 188 -11.06 17.41 -0.05
CA ARG A 188 -9.97 18.34 -0.37
C ARG A 188 -8.79 18.19 0.59
N ARG A 189 -9.05 17.85 1.86
CA ARG A 189 -8.01 17.62 2.89
C ARG A 189 -7.16 16.39 2.62
N TYR A 190 -7.74 15.43 1.91
CA TYR A 190 -7.15 14.13 1.60
C TYR A 190 -6.54 14.09 0.20
N ASN A 191 -6.37 15.26 -0.41
CA ASN A 191 -5.76 15.37 -1.72
C ASN A 191 -4.22 15.25 -1.63
N GLY A 192 -3.61 14.70 -2.68
CA GLY A 192 -2.17 14.50 -2.76
C GLY A 192 -1.76 13.04 -2.59
N ALA A 193 -2.17 12.19 -3.53
CA ALA A 193 -1.70 10.81 -3.56
C ALA A 193 -0.21 10.77 -3.93
N VAL A 194 0.59 10.10 -3.12
CA VAL A 194 2.05 10.06 -3.23
C VAL A 194 2.49 8.86 -4.05
N MET A 195 3.42 9.05 -4.99
CA MET A 195 4.10 7.93 -5.64
C MET A 195 5.36 7.54 -4.86
N LEU A 196 5.31 6.38 -4.22
CA LEU A 196 6.38 5.83 -3.40
C LEU A 196 7.43 5.08 -4.25
N TRP A 197 8.62 4.94 -3.66
CA TRP A 197 9.81 4.28 -4.23
C TRP A 197 10.45 4.89 -5.47
N LEU A 198 10.13 6.13 -5.79
CA LEU A 198 10.85 6.87 -6.82
C LEU A 198 12.05 7.59 -6.18
N ASN A 199 13.12 7.86 -6.95
CA ASN A 199 14.25 8.67 -6.47
C ASN A 199 13.92 10.18 -6.33
N GLY A 200 12.66 10.53 -6.08
CA GLY A 200 12.15 11.89 -5.96
C GLY A 200 10.72 11.91 -5.41
N VAL A 201 10.30 13.05 -4.86
CA VAL A 201 8.94 13.23 -4.34
C VAL A 201 8.00 13.56 -5.50
N VAL A 202 6.96 12.74 -5.69
CA VAL A 202 5.95 12.93 -6.72
C VAL A 202 4.58 12.80 -6.10
N VAL A 203 3.79 13.86 -6.20
CA VAL A 203 2.44 13.93 -5.65
C VAL A 203 1.41 14.18 -6.76
N LYS A 204 0.39 13.34 -6.79
CA LYS A 204 -0.76 13.44 -7.66
C LYS A 204 -1.89 14.16 -6.93
N SER A 205 -2.22 15.36 -7.40
CA SER A 205 -3.45 16.04 -7.00
C SER A 205 -4.64 15.53 -7.80
N HIS A 206 -5.84 15.49 -7.24
CA HIS A 206 -7.06 15.24 -8.01
C HIS A 206 -7.23 16.29 -9.12
N GLY A 207 -7.68 15.88 -10.31
CA GLY A 207 -7.71 16.75 -11.50
C GLY A 207 -8.81 17.82 -11.47
N GLY A 208 -9.92 17.54 -10.80
CA GLY A 208 -11.05 18.46 -10.62
C GLY A 208 -11.02 19.23 -9.30
N THR A 209 -9.88 19.28 -8.60
CA THR A 209 -9.77 19.94 -7.30
C THR A 209 -9.76 21.46 -7.41
N ASP A 210 -10.14 22.15 -6.33
CA ASP A 210 -10.05 23.61 -6.23
C ASP A 210 -8.68 24.06 -5.70
N ALA A 211 -8.47 25.37 -5.54
CA ALA A 211 -7.19 25.91 -5.08
C ALA A 211 -6.82 25.42 -3.67
N GLU A 212 -7.81 25.21 -2.79
CA GLU A 212 -7.60 24.73 -1.41
C GLU A 212 -7.16 23.26 -1.41
N GLY A 213 -7.85 22.40 -2.18
CA GLY A 213 -7.43 21.02 -2.33
C GLY A 213 -6.08 20.89 -3.03
N PHE A 214 -5.74 21.75 -4.00
CA PHE A 214 -4.41 21.74 -4.62
C PHE A 214 -3.32 22.19 -3.64
N ALA A 215 -3.62 23.14 -2.74
CA ALA A 215 -2.70 23.55 -1.68
C ALA A 215 -2.39 22.38 -0.73
N HIS A 216 -3.38 21.58 -0.33
CA HIS A 216 -3.13 20.37 0.46
C HIS A 216 -2.19 19.37 -0.23
N ALA A 217 -2.31 19.18 -1.55
CA ALA A 217 -1.37 18.33 -2.29
C ALA A 217 0.06 18.90 -2.32
N ILE A 218 0.21 20.23 -2.27
CA ILE A 218 1.52 20.88 -2.11
C ILE A 218 2.04 20.67 -0.68
N ASP A 219 1.21 20.80 0.35
CA ASP A 219 1.58 20.57 1.74
C ASP A 219 2.12 19.15 1.93
N VAL A 220 1.44 18.14 1.38
CA VAL A 220 1.91 16.74 1.39
C VAL A 220 3.30 16.62 0.73
N ALA A 221 3.52 17.26 -0.42
CA ALA A 221 4.82 17.25 -1.08
C ALA A 221 5.90 17.94 -0.25
N MET A 222 5.55 19.06 0.41
CA MET A 222 6.46 19.78 1.30
C MET A 222 6.83 18.94 2.51
N ASP A 223 5.87 18.29 3.17
CA ASP A 223 6.11 17.44 4.34
C ASP A 223 7.06 16.29 4.00
N MET A 224 6.85 15.63 2.85
CA MET A 224 7.75 14.58 2.37
C MET A 224 9.19 15.06 2.15
N VAL A 225 9.36 16.27 1.61
CA VAL A 225 10.68 16.87 1.39
C VAL A 225 11.32 17.27 2.72
N VAL A 226 10.59 17.96 3.60
CA VAL A 226 11.08 18.44 4.90
C VAL A 226 11.47 17.26 5.81
N HIS A 227 10.69 16.19 5.80
CA HIS A 227 10.98 14.98 6.57
C HIS A 227 11.99 14.04 5.90
N ARG A 228 12.58 14.45 4.77
CA ARG A 228 13.62 13.71 4.03
C ARG A 228 13.18 12.27 3.74
N PHE A 229 11.92 12.12 3.33
CA PHE A 229 11.24 10.84 3.20
C PHE A 229 12.05 9.83 2.37
N ASN A 230 12.51 10.23 1.17
CA ASN A 230 13.28 9.35 0.29
C ASN A 230 14.61 8.88 0.89
N GLU A 231 15.24 9.69 1.75
CA GLU A 231 16.49 9.31 2.41
C GLU A 231 16.24 8.28 3.50
N ARG A 232 15.26 8.53 4.38
CA ARG A 232 14.84 7.59 5.43
C ARG A 232 14.40 6.26 4.84
N ILE A 233 13.74 6.32 3.69
CA ILE A 233 13.36 5.16 2.92
C ILE A 233 14.57 4.38 2.41
N GLY A 234 15.57 5.06 1.81
CA GLY A 234 16.81 4.42 1.36
C GLY A 234 17.56 3.73 2.50
N GLU A 235 17.59 4.36 3.69
CA GLU A 235 18.19 3.79 4.90
C GLU A 235 17.44 2.53 5.37
N GLY A 236 16.10 2.57 5.40
CA GLY A 236 15.28 1.42 5.79
C GLY A 236 15.46 0.22 4.84
N LEU A 237 15.45 0.45 3.52
CA LEU A 237 15.71 -0.62 2.56
C LEU A 237 17.10 -1.24 2.70
N ALA A 238 18.13 -0.42 2.93
CA ALA A 238 19.48 -0.92 3.10
C ALA A 238 19.60 -1.82 4.34
N GLN A 239 18.83 -1.54 5.40
CA GLN A 239 18.75 -2.39 6.58
C GLN A 239 18.07 -3.73 6.28
N LEU A 240 17.02 -3.74 5.46
CA LEU A 240 16.32 -4.96 5.05
C LEU A 240 17.18 -5.87 4.19
N ALA A 241 17.83 -5.31 3.15
CA ALA A 241 18.75 -6.07 2.30
C ALA A 241 19.91 -6.66 3.12
N CYS A 242 20.39 -5.96 4.15
CA CYS A 242 21.42 -6.44 5.06
C CYS A 242 20.93 -7.59 5.96
N GLN A 243 19.67 -7.57 6.39
CA GLN A 243 19.07 -8.65 7.19
C GLN A 243 18.84 -9.90 6.34
N GLU A 244 18.36 -9.77 5.12
CA GLU A 244 18.20 -10.89 4.17
C GLU A 244 19.56 -11.53 3.81
N ALA A 245 20.59 -10.72 3.57
CA ALA A 245 21.94 -11.22 3.33
C ALA A 245 22.52 -11.99 4.53
N LYS A 246 22.20 -11.56 5.76
CA LYS A 246 22.61 -12.27 7.00
C LYS A 246 21.81 -13.55 7.23
N ALA A 247 20.52 -13.56 6.92
CA ALA A 247 19.68 -14.75 6.99
C ALA A 247 20.14 -15.81 5.97
N GLY A 248 20.45 -15.40 4.73
CA GLY A 248 20.98 -16.28 3.68
C GLY A 248 22.40 -16.80 3.97
N ALA A 249 23.23 -16.05 4.69
CA ALA A 249 24.56 -16.49 5.12
C ALA A 249 24.54 -17.43 6.35
N SER A 250 23.38 -17.62 6.99
CA SER A 250 23.22 -18.48 8.18
C SER A 250 22.70 -19.90 7.88
N ALA A 251 22.36 -20.20 6.62
CA ALA A 251 22.05 -21.57 6.22
C ALA A 251 23.35 -22.41 6.21
N PRO A 252 23.47 -23.47 7.03
CA PRO A 252 24.66 -24.30 7.01
C PRO A 252 24.72 -25.01 5.66
N ALA A 253 25.86 -24.87 4.97
CA ALA A 253 26.21 -25.70 3.83
C ALA A 253 26.19 -27.17 4.29
N ALA A 254 25.15 -27.91 3.91
CA ALA A 254 25.10 -29.34 4.11
C ALA A 254 26.23 -29.96 3.30
N GLY A 255 27.09 -30.69 4.02
CA GLY A 255 28.42 -31.11 3.59
C GLY A 255 28.47 -31.89 2.28
N GLU A 256 29.48 -31.53 1.50
CA GLU A 256 30.17 -32.46 0.61
C GLU A 256 30.80 -33.56 1.47
N GLU A 257 30.26 -34.78 1.43
CA GLU A 257 31.03 -35.98 1.77
C GLU A 257 31.53 -36.64 0.49
N ASN A 258 32.86 -36.65 0.38
CA ASN A 258 33.63 -37.27 -0.68
C ASN A 258 34.42 -38.42 -0.04
N GLY A 259 34.31 -39.66 -0.56
CA GLY A 259 35.42 -40.63 -0.45
C GLY A 259 35.12 -42.09 -0.07
N HIS A 260 35.10 -42.94 -1.11
CA HIS A 260 35.85 -44.21 -1.22
C HIS A 260 35.48 -45.48 -0.41
N GLY A 261 35.08 -46.52 -1.14
CA GLY A 261 35.19 -47.93 -0.75
C GLY A 261 34.97 -48.88 -1.93
N LYS A 262 36.05 -49.45 -2.47
CA LYS A 262 36.09 -50.45 -3.55
C LYS A 262 35.46 -51.79 -3.13
N HIS A 263 34.80 -52.51 -4.05
CA HIS A 263 34.84 -53.98 -4.26
C HIS A 263 34.03 -54.30 -5.55
N SER A 264 34.68 -54.61 -6.68
CA SER A 264 34.85 -55.98 -7.23
C SER A 264 33.54 -56.73 -7.52
N GLU A 265 33.15 -56.85 -8.80
CA GLU A 265 32.99 -58.18 -9.44
C GLU A 265 32.75 -58.11 -10.94
N ALA A 266 33.26 -59.14 -11.62
CA ALA A 266 33.39 -59.30 -13.06
C ALA A 266 32.12 -59.90 -13.71
N ALA A 267 31.91 -59.58 -14.98
CA ALA A 267 31.06 -60.38 -15.87
C ALA A 267 31.71 -61.76 -16.13
N PRO A 268 30.91 -62.79 -16.45
CA PRO A 268 30.90 -63.21 -17.84
C PRO A 268 29.53 -63.63 -18.40
N SER A 269 29.46 -63.63 -19.72
CA SER A 269 28.39 -64.17 -20.55
C SER A 269 28.40 -65.71 -20.54
N PHE A 270 27.23 -66.36 -20.50
CA PHE A 270 27.00 -67.62 -21.21
C PHE A 270 25.52 -67.78 -21.61
N ALA A 271 25.33 -68.19 -22.86
CA ALA A 271 24.06 -68.51 -23.49
C ALA A 271 23.48 -69.85 -23.00
N THR A 272 22.14 -70.02 -22.99
CA THR A 272 21.44 -71.15 -23.65
C THR A 272 19.92 -71.01 -23.60
N ALA A 273 19.30 -71.50 -24.67
CA ALA A 273 17.87 -71.59 -24.93
C ALA A 273 17.15 -72.68 -24.11
N ARG A 274 15.84 -72.52 -23.86
CA ARG A 274 14.78 -73.46 -24.26
C ARG A 274 13.38 -73.00 -23.84
N GLN A 275 12.44 -73.41 -24.69
CA GLN A 275 10.98 -73.30 -24.58
C GLN A 275 10.40 -74.02 -23.36
N GLY A 276 9.25 -73.53 -22.91
CA GLY A 276 8.33 -74.15 -21.95
C GLY A 276 7.23 -73.17 -21.58
#